data_AF-A0A951FDF8-F1
#
_entry.id   AF-A0A951FDF8-F1
#
_cell.length_a   1.000
_cell.length_b   1.000
_cell.length_c   1.000
_cell.angle_alpha   90.00
_cell.angle_beta   90.00
_cell.angle_gamma   90.00
#
_symmetry.space_group_name_H-M   'P 1'
#
loop_
_entity.id
_entity.type
_entity.pdbx_description
1 polymer ?
#
loop_
_entity_poly.entity_id
_entity_poly.type
_entity_poly.pdbx_seq_one_letter_code
_entity_poly.pdbx_strand_id
1 'polypeptide(L)' 'MSSEALNVRHNQEQHRYEVEVDGKLAILEYRDAGGQRYYMHTEVPEALEGRGIASQMAKFVLDEAQAE' A
#
# COMPACT_ATOMS: atom_id res chain seq x y z
N MET A 1 -9.95 -12.75 13.08
CA MET A 1 -8.80 -13.01 12.19
C MET A 1 -7.78 -11.95 12.50
N SER A 2 -6.67 -12.33 13.12
CA SER A 2 -5.65 -11.39 13.59
C SER A 2 -4.96 -10.79 12.37
N SER A 3 -5.35 -9.58 11.98
CA SER A 3 -4.54 -8.79 11.06
C SER A 3 -3.29 -8.37 11.83
N GLU A 4 -2.14 -8.98 11.52
CA GLU A 4 -0.90 -8.29 11.79
C GLU A 4 -0.96 -6.97 11.02
N ALA A 5 -0.90 -5.87 11.76
CA ALA A 5 -0.91 -4.55 11.14
C ALA A 5 0.40 -4.40 10.38
N LEU A 6 0.33 -4.55 9.05
CA LEU A 6 1.42 -4.11 8.18
C LEU A 6 1.71 -2.65 8.49
N ASN A 7 2.96 -2.33 8.79
CA ASN A 7 3.39 -0.96 9.01
C ASN A 7 3.51 -0.26 7.65
N VAL A 8 2.36 0.19 7.13
CA VAL A 8 2.27 0.91 5.86
C VAL A 8 2.70 2.36 6.09
N ARG A 9 3.78 2.76 5.43
CA ARG A 9 4.29 4.12 5.41
C ARG A 9 3.78 4.88 4.19
N HIS A 10 3.24 6.07 4.40
CA HIS A 10 2.87 6.97 3.31
C HIS A 10 4.09 7.83 2.89
N ASN A 11 4.63 7.56 1.71
CA ASN A 11 5.70 8.34 1.10
C ASN A 11 5.09 9.33 0.08
N GLN A 12 4.68 10.50 0.58
CA GLN A 12 4.06 11.55 -0.22
C GLN A 12 5.01 12.14 -1.26
N GLU A 13 6.32 12.18 -0.98
CA GLU A 13 7.33 12.70 -1.91
C GLU A 13 7.43 11.86 -3.19
N GLN A 14 7.17 10.56 -3.08
CA GLN A 14 7.18 9.62 -4.21
C GLN A 14 5.77 9.18 -4.63
N HIS A 15 4.73 9.81 -4.10
CA HIS A 15 3.32 9.47 -4.36
C HIS A 15 3.02 7.97 -4.24
N ARG A 16 3.50 7.35 -3.15
CA ARG A 16 3.30 5.92 -2.93
C ARG A 16 3.21 5.55 -1.46
N TYR A 17 2.59 4.41 -1.20
CA TYR A 17 2.61 3.72 0.08
C TYR A 17 3.66 2.62 0.02
N GLU A 18 4.31 2.38 1.13
CA GLU A 18 5.44 1.49 1.25
C GLU A 18 5.26 0.58 2.46
N VAL A 19 5.60 -0.69 2.32
CA VAL A 19 5.68 -1.61 3.45
C VAL A 19 6.94 -2.45 3.31
N GLU A 20 7.69 -2.54 4.40
CA GLU A 20 8.86 -3.39 4.48
C GLU A 20 8.52 -4.66 5.27
N VAL A 21 8.70 -5.81 4.62
CA VAL A 21 8.48 -7.14 5.22
C VAL A 21 9.70 -8.01 4.90
N ASP A 22 10.30 -8.64 5.90
CA ASP A 22 11.51 -9.46 5.73
C ASP A 22 12.65 -8.75 4.96
N GLY A 23 12.81 -7.44 5.15
CA GLY A 23 13.80 -6.62 4.43
C GLY A 23 13.52 -6.43 2.93
N LYS A 24 12.27 -6.70 2.50
CA LYS A 24 11.78 -6.52 1.13
C LYS A 24 10.71 -5.45 1.12
N LEU A 25 10.81 -4.51 0.18
CA LEU A 25 9.89 -3.39 0.03
C LEU A 25 8.78 -3.74 -0.95
N ALA A 26 7.54 -3.71 -0.49
CA ALA A 26 6.36 -3.67 -1.35
C ALA A 26 5.83 -2.23 -1.42
N ILE A 27 5.33 -1.84 -2.59
CA ILE A 27 4.88 -0.47 -2.86
C ILE A 27 3.48 -0.45 -3.48
N LEU A 28 2.75 0.64 -3.24
CA LEU A 28 1.48 0.95 -3.89
C LEU A 28 1.51 2.41 -4.34
N GLU A 29 1.61 2.64 -5.63
CA GLU A 29 1.71 3.95 -6.24
C GLU A 29 0.34 4.56 -6.51
N TYR A 30 0.24 5.87 -6.31
CA TYR A 30 -0.96 6.64 -6.57
C TYR A 30 -0.67 7.91 -7.35
N ARG A 31 -1.72 8.53 -7.88
CA ARG A 31 -1.68 9.84 -8.50
C ARG A 31 -2.90 10.63 -8.08
N ASP A 32 -2.69 11.89 -7.71
CA ASP A 32 -3.77 12.83 -7.44
C ASP A 32 -4.09 13.62 -8.72
N ALA A 33 -5.33 13.58 -9.18
CA ALA A 33 -5.80 14.31 -10.36
C ALA A 33 -7.29 14.63 -10.25
N GLY A 34 -7.70 15.83 -10.68
CA GLY A 34 -9.12 16.20 -10.70
C GLY A 34 -9.81 16.18 -9.31
N GLY A 35 -9.05 16.38 -8.23
CA GLY A 35 -9.57 16.28 -6.86
C GLY A 35 -9.82 14.85 -6.38
N GLN A 36 -9.29 13.85 -7.07
CA GLN A 36 -9.39 12.43 -6.72
C GLN A 36 -8.00 11.79 -6.66
N ARG A 37 -7.86 10.78 -5.80
CA ARG A 37 -6.66 9.92 -5.73
C ARG A 37 -6.90 8.63 -6.50
N TYR A 38 -6.03 8.34 -7.46
CA TYR A 38 -6.04 7.13 -8.26
C TYR A 38 -4.92 6.20 -7.82
N TYR A 39 -5.25 5.00 -7.36
CA TYR A 39 -4.27 3.95 -7.03
C TYR A 39 -3.99 3.11 -8.27
N MET A 40 -2.76 3.19 -8.80
CA MET A 40 -2.47 2.77 -10.17
C MET A 40 -1.66 1.47 -10.26
N HIS A 41 -0.73 1.26 -9.33
CA HIS A 41 0.19 0.14 -9.36
C HIS A 41 0.48 -0.37 -7.96
N THR A 42 0.47 -1.69 -7.79
CA THR A 42 0.90 -2.34 -6.55
C THR A 42 1.95 -3.36 -6.92
N GLU A 43 3.13 -3.22 -6.32
CA GLU A 43 4.25 -4.13 -6.52
C GLU A 43 4.61 -4.82 -5.22
N VAL A 44 4.57 -6.15 -5.24
CA VAL A 44 5.02 -6.98 -4.13
C VAL A 44 6.16 -7.85 -4.66
N PRO A 45 7.34 -7.84 -4.03
CA PRO A 45 8.43 -8.72 -4.42
C PRO A 45 8.00 -10.20 -4.42
N GLU A 46 8.47 -10.98 -5.39
CA GLU A 46 8.13 -12.42 -5.53
C GLU A 46 8.35 -13.21 -4.22
N ALA A 47 9.40 -12.87 -3.47
CA ALA A 47 9.72 -13.49 -2.18
C ALA A 47 8.62 -13.34 -1.10
N LEU A 48 7.70 -12.39 -1.30
CA LEU A 48 6.61 -12.07 -0.41
C LEU A 48 5.23 -12.43 -1.00
N GLU A 49 5.18 -13.02 -2.20
CA GLU A 49 3.93 -13.46 -2.81
C GLU A 49 3.20 -14.52 -1.96
N GLY A 50 1.88 -14.64 -2.17
CA GLY A 50 1.04 -15.59 -1.44
C GLY A 50 0.72 -15.19 0.01
N ARG A 51 1.29 -14.09 0.53
CA ARG A 51 1.06 -13.59 1.89
C ARG A 51 -0.08 -12.56 2.01
N GLY A 52 -0.72 -12.22 0.90
CA GLY A 52 -1.84 -11.26 0.86
C GLY A 52 -1.44 -9.80 1.12
N ILE A 53 -0.17 -9.43 0.97
CA ILE A 53 0.34 -8.07 1.24
C ILE A 53 -0.35 -7.04 0.33
N ALA A 54 -0.47 -7.30 -0.97
CA ALA A 54 -1.13 -6.40 -1.91
C ALA A 54 -2.58 -6.07 -1.47
N SER A 55 -3.34 -7.09 -1.08
CA SER A 55 -4.72 -6.93 -0.61
C SER A 55 -4.80 -6.12 0.69
N GLN A 56 -3.85 -6.33 1.61
CA GLN A 56 -3.79 -5.58 2.87
C GLN A 56 -3.42 -4.12 2.62
N MET A 57 -2.47 -3.83 1.73
CA MET A 57 -2.13 -2.46 1.33
C MET A 57 -3.31 -1.77 0.66
N ALA A 58 -3.99 -2.44 -0.29
CA ALA A 58 -5.17 -1.90 -0.94
C ALA A 58 -6.29 -1.60 0.07
N LYS A 59 -6.53 -2.50 1.03
CA LYS A 59 -7.49 -2.24 2.11
C LYS A 59 -7.08 -1.03 2.95
N PHE A 60 -5.80 -0.94 3.35
CA PHE A 60 -5.29 0.16 4.16
C PHE A 60 -5.52 1.52 3.49
N VAL A 61 -5.13 1.68 2.21
CA VAL A 61 -5.25 2.98 1.52
C VAL A 61 -6.71 3.36 1.24
N LEU A 62 -7.60 2.38 1.09
CA LEU A 62 -9.03 2.63 0.95
C LEU A 62 -9.68 3.00 2.30
N ASP A 63 -9.29 2.33 3.39
CA ASP A 63 -9.75 2.67 4.74
C ASP A 63 -9.25 4.07 5.14
N GLU A 64 -8.01 4.45 4.79
CA GLU A 64 -7.46 5.81 4.99
C GLU A 64 -8.26 6.84 4.19
N ALA A 65 -8.51 6.60 2.89
CA ALA A 65 -9.24 7.52 2.03
C ALA A 65 -10.73 7.70 2.43
N GLN A 66 -11.29 6.75 3.18
CA GLN A 66 -12.64 6.90 3.76
C GLN A 66 -12.65 7.70 5.06
N ALA A 67 -11.52 7.76 5.77
CA ALA A 67 -11.39 8.48 7.03
C ALA A 67 -11.04 9.97 6.85
N GLU A 68 -10.62 10.34 5.64
CA GLU A 68 -10.35 11.72 5.20
C GLU A 68 -11.64 12.47 4.85
#